data_AF-A0A930AJE1-F1
#
_entry.id   AF-A0A930AJE1-F1
#
_cell.length_a   1.000
_cell.length_b   1.000
_cell.length_c   1.000
_cell.angle_alpha   90.00
_cell.angle_beta   90.00
_cell.angle_gamma   90.00
#
_symmetry.space_group_name_H-M   'P 1'
#
loop_
_entity.id
_entity.type
_entity.pdbx_description
1 polymer ?
#
loop_
_entity_poly.entity_id
_entity_poly.type
_entity_poly.pdbx_seq_one_letter_code
_entity_poly.pdbx_strand_id
1 'polypeptide(L)'
;MKKQLINISACIAISASLVFAGNYATYAEENDPTVWTETSSETSTENTPTLDSETTLESGTQSLPETNSTLNTTSLPTVSSTPSASNNIVDIGGYVNIEGLPATLSADGTGVTYRFTVAYQRLHSSDEGQTVSDLLIRVPNIANADVKFTLIGTRDANGNPVEVNAPMSVVDYNDAIENYTGDDEYGIPTAEGLANGKKAYVISGNDYLQDSGKVKSYNLYTTQNHSQAVLVEVTIPMDQAKNIKYLPLDARAEWKASDGSSTIRGYEFGCQSLEEYTNHSVTMSGDLENVGGLSDVSLITDEYVNNGHLIKSVSNPNTYITPNNGDWTNIPNDTNIDENTFFAYAKIFTLRANSAVTYYAPVSEDMADQDVSQLQLGSVVVDYVIAGEGTSIKATYIDTNLRPLYNADGELAAYNTAEDGNEAPQSITYDGKEYTLVGTSAISAPATGLLAEGATHVVFEYALAATPTPAPTPSTPAASTPKTADTTNLAGYVAALLAAFVAFSVTAVNRYKSNQIF
;
A
#
# COMPACT_ATOMS: atom_id res chain seq x y z
N MET A 1 41.31 -3.33 38.68
CA MET A 1 41.25 -4.10 39.95
C MET A 1 40.67 -5.49 39.67
N LYS A 2 40.60 -6.40 40.65
CA LYS A 2 40.40 -7.85 40.42
C LYS A 2 39.01 -8.20 39.86
N LYS A 3 38.97 -9.19 38.96
CA LYS A 3 37.75 -9.90 38.53
C LYS A 3 37.15 -10.71 39.68
N GLN A 4 35.83 -10.85 39.72
CA GLN A 4 35.15 -12.00 40.29
C GLN A 4 34.15 -12.53 39.26
N LEU A 5 34.25 -13.81 38.91
CA LEU A 5 33.18 -14.54 38.24
C LEU A 5 32.23 -15.08 39.32
N ILE A 6 30.93 -15.04 39.07
CA ILE A 6 29.94 -15.82 39.81
C ILE A 6 29.54 -16.99 38.92
N ASN A 7 29.81 -18.21 39.40
CA ASN A 7 29.29 -19.43 38.80
C ASN A 7 27.80 -19.56 39.14
N ILE A 8 26.95 -19.77 38.13
CA ILE A 8 25.61 -20.32 38.33
C ILE A 8 25.65 -21.79 37.93
N SER A 9 25.29 -22.68 38.87
CA SER A 9 25.31 -24.12 38.63
C SER A 9 24.08 -24.54 37.83
N ALA A 10 24.28 -25.18 36.68
CA ALA A 10 23.22 -25.85 35.96
C ALA A 10 22.87 -27.19 36.67
N CYS A 11 21.66 -27.30 37.20
CA CYS A 11 21.11 -28.56 37.67
C CYS A 11 20.45 -29.31 36.51
N ILE A 12 21.22 -30.10 35.76
CA ILE A 12 20.69 -30.99 34.71
C ILE A 12 20.11 -32.24 35.38
N ALA A 13 18.78 -32.40 35.32
CA ALA A 13 18.11 -33.64 35.70
C ALA A 13 18.08 -34.60 34.51
N ILE A 14 19.02 -35.55 34.47
CA ILE A 14 19.07 -36.60 33.44
C ILE A 14 18.04 -37.68 33.77
N SER A 15 17.06 -37.91 32.89
CA SER A 15 16.23 -39.10 32.88
C SER A 15 16.66 -40.01 31.72
N ALA A 16 17.30 -41.14 32.05
CA ALA A 16 17.80 -42.08 31.05
C ALA A 16 16.71 -43.08 30.61
N SER A 17 16.68 -43.45 29.33
CA SER A 17 15.94 -44.61 28.83
C SER A 17 16.64 -45.24 27.62
N LEU A 18 16.85 -46.55 27.70
CA LEU A 18 17.65 -47.43 26.82
C LEU A 18 16.83 -48.72 26.61
N VAL A 19 16.83 -49.44 25.47
CA VAL A 19 17.73 -49.49 24.30
C VAL A 19 16.84 -49.81 23.06
N PHE A 20 17.21 -49.42 21.82
CA PHE A 20 17.43 -50.34 20.67
C PHE A 20 17.66 -49.65 19.32
N ALA A 21 18.67 -50.13 18.59
CA ALA A 21 19.09 -49.63 17.29
C ALA A 21 18.62 -50.57 16.16
N GLY A 22 18.39 -50.01 14.97
CA GLY A 22 18.03 -50.76 13.77
C GLY A 22 17.99 -49.90 12.51
N ASN A 23 19.17 -49.64 11.91
CA ASN A 23 19.24 -49.03 10.57
C ASN A 23 18.81 -50.03 9.51
N TYR A 24 17.79 -49.71 8.70
CA TYR A 24 17.71 -50.11 7.30
C TYR A 24 17.06 -49.01 6.46
N ALA A 25 17.68 -48.71 5.32
CA ALA A 25 17.09 -47.88 4.28
C ALA A 25 16.76 -48.77 3.08
N THR A 26 15.51 -48.71 2.59
CA THR A 26 15.08 -49.31 1.32
C THR A 26 13.91 -48.52 0.75
N TYR A 27 14.07 -48.05 -0.49
CA TYR A 27 12.94 -47.71 -1.38
C TYR A 27 12.24 -49.00 -1.84
N ALA A 28 10.91 -48.96 -1.99
CA ALA A 28 10.18 -49.70 -3.03
C ALA A 28 8.73 -49.20 -3.17
N GLU A 29 8.24 -49.26 -4.41
CA GLU A 29 6.89 -48.92 -4.87
C GLU A 29 5.76 -49.83 -4.36
N GLU A 30 4.53 -49.31 -4.52
CA GLU A 30 3.30 -50.02 -4.97
C GLU A 30 2.83 -51.27 -4.21
N ASN A 31 1.63 -51.19 -3.60
CA ASN A 31 0.43 -51.93 -4.03
C ASN A 31 -0.77 -51.66 -3.07
N ASP A 32 -1.86 -51.13 -3.63
CA ASP A 32 -3.24 -51.35 -3.14
C ASP A 32 -3.70 -52.70 -3.73
N PRO A 33 -4.39 -53.61 -2.98
CA PRO A 33 -5.81 -53.42 -2.65
C PRO A 33 -6.25 -53.94 -1.27
N THR A 34 -7.28 -53.32 -0.67
CA THR A 34 -8.61 -53.98 -0.49
C THR A 34 -9.63 -53.15 0.32
N VAL A 35 -10.64 -52.67 -0.40
CA VAL A 35 -12.09 -52.79 -0.10
C VAL A 35 -12.50 -52.97 1.37
N TRP A 36 -13.11 -51.93 1.94
CA TRP A 36 -14.34 -52.09 2.73
C TRP A 36 -15.40 -51.08 2.28
N THR A 37 -16.53 -51.59 1.82
CA THR A 37 -17.77 -50.85 1.61
C THR A 37 -18.47 -50.62 2.94
N GLU A 38 -19.01 -49.42 3.17
CA GLU A 38 -20.36 -49.25 3.76
C GLU A 38 -21.06 -48.07 3.07
N THR A 39 -22.38 -48.13 3.04
CA THR A 39 -23.24 -47.27 2.23
C THR A 39 -24.01 -46.30 3.12
N SER A 40 -24.06 -45.03 2.73
CA SER A 40 -25.23 -44.18 3.01
C SER A 40 -25.40 -43.16 1.90
N SER A 41 -26.61 -43.08 1.39
CA SER A 41 -27.02 -42.32 0.22
C SER A 41 -28.09 -41.30 0.60
N GLU A 42 -27.96 -40.07 0.10
CA GLU A 42 -29.02 -39.17 -0.39
C GLU A 42 -28.31 -37.87 -0.85
N THR A 43 -28.15 -37.63 -2.16
CA THR A 43 -28.98 -36.71 -3.00
C THR A 43 -29.17 -35.32 -2.39
N SER A 44 -28.96 -34.19 -3.08
CA SER A 44 -28.60 -33.82 -4.47
C SER A 44 -28.44 -32.27 -4.46
N THR A 45 -27.78 -31.54 -5.37
CA THR A 45 -27.66 -31.60 -6.84
C THR A 45 -26.40 -30.85 -7.30
N GLU A 46 -25.70 -31.36 -8.31
CA GLU A 46 -24.78 -30.53 -9.12
C GLU A 46 -25.58 -29.55 -10.00
N ASN A 47 -25.01 -28.38 -10.28
CA ASN A 47 -25.32 -27.59 -11.46
C ASN A 47 -24.01 -27.13 -12.11
N THR A 48 -23.51 -27.93 -13.05
CA THR A 48 -22.53 -27.49 -14.05
C THR A 48 -23.21 -26.57 -15.07
N PRO A 49 -22.48 -25.62 -15.66
CA PRO A 49 -22.73 -25.27 -17.06
C PRO A 49 -21.44 -25.39 -17.88
N THR A 50 -21.49 -26.24 -18.91
CA THR A 50 -20.46 -26.30 -19.96
C THR A 50 -20.80 -25.38 -21.12
N LEU A 51 -19.78 -24.63 -21.56
CA LEU A 51 -19.49 -24.25 -22.94
C LEU A 51 -20.53 -23.41 -23.72
N ASP A 52 -20.08 -22.26 -24.24
CA ASP A 52 -20.04 -22.07 -25.69
C ASP A 52 -18.98 -21.02 -26.07
N SER A 53 -18.34 -21.20 -27.23
CA SER A 53 -17.37 -20.27 -27.80
C SER A 53 -17.93 -19.66 -29.07
N GLU A 54 -18.09 -18.35 -29.12
CA GLU A 54 -18.32 -17.63 -30.38
C GLU A 54 -17.38 -16.43 -30.48
N THR A 55 -16.80 -16.24 -31.66
CA THR A 55 -15.72 -15.27 -31.90
C THR A 55 -16.26 -14.04 -32.60
N THR A 56 -16.25 -12.89 -31.93
CA THR A 56 -16.56 -11.58 -32.55
C THR A 56 -15.45 -10.57 -32.26
N LEU A 57 -14.87 -10.04 -33.33
CA LEU A 57 -13.88 -8.97 -33.31
C LEU A 57 -14.58 -7.63 -33.07
N GLU A 58 -14.27 -6.94 -31.97
CA GLU A 58 -14.60 -5.51 -31.82
C GLU A 58 -13.42 -4.69 -31.27
N SER A 59 -13.50 -3.38 -31.53
CA SER A 59 -12.40 -2.43 -31.47
C SER A 59 -11.92 -2.14 -30.05
N GLY A 60 -10.61 -2.01 -29.87
CA GLY A 60 -9.99 -1.69 -28.59
C GLY A 60 -10.52 -0.37 -28.01
N THR A 61 -11.12 -0.47 -26.82
CA THR A 61 -11.43 0.67 -25.97
C THR A 61 -10.54 0.52 -24.74
N GLN A 62 -9.72 1.53 -24.43
CA GLN A 62 -8.85 1.49 -23.26
C GLN A 62 -9.71 1.55 -21.98
N SER A 63 -9.65 0.51 -21.15
CA SER A 63 -10.21 0.54 -19.81
C SER A 63 -9.37 1.46 -18.93
N LEU A 64 -10.02 2.41 -18.25
CA LEU A 64 -9.38 3.17 -17.18
C LEU A 64 -8.99 2.21 -16.05
N PRO A 65 -7.94 2.50 -15.26
CA PRO A 65 -7.77 1.84 -13.96
C PRO A 65 -9.02 2.12 -13.12
N GLU A 66 -9.72 1.07 -12.70
CA GLU A 66 -10.91 1.22 -11.86
C GLU A 66 -10.50 1.75 -10.49
N THR A 67 -10.87 3.01 -10.20
CA THR A 67 -10.85 3.55 -8.84
C THR A 67 -11.93 2.83 -8.03
N ASN A 68 -11.53 1.71 -7.42
CA ASN A 68 -12.46 0.73 -6.87
C ASN A 68 -13.11 1.25 -5.58
N SER A 69 -14.26 1.92 -5.73
CA SER A 69 -15.12 2.39 -4.63
C SER A 69 -16.52 1.77 -4.69
N THR A 70 -16.66 0.64 -5.39
CA THR A 70 -17.90 -0.16 -5.49
C THR A 70 -17.80 -1.44 -4.66
N LEU A 71 -18.01 -1.28 -3.36
CA LEU A 71 -18.22 -2.39 -2.42
C LEU A 71 -19.40 -3.27 -2.88
N ASN A 72 -19.09 -4.51 -3.29
CA ASN A 72 -20.10 -5.56 -3.39
C ASN A 72 -20.51 -5.97 -1.97
N THR A 73 -21.59 -5.38 -1.48
CA THR A 73 -22.16 -5.65 -0.15
C THR A 73 -22.83 -7.02 -0.08
N THR A 74 -22.01 -8.06 -0.10
CA THR A 74 -22.42 -9.41 0.30
C THR A 74 -22.70 -9.36 1.80
N SER A 75 -23.94 -9.62 2.20
CA SER A 75 -24.38 -9.47 3.59
C SER A 75 -23.56 -10.36 4.53
N LEU A 76 -22.79 -9.75 5.44
CA LEU A 76 -22.00 -10.46 6.45
C LEU A 76 -22.89 -11.39 7.31
N PRO A 77 -22.37 -12.55 7.75
CA PRO A 77 -23.04 -13.35 8.76
C PRO A 77 -23.20 -12.55 10.06
N THR A 78 -24.39 -12.59 10.64
CA THR A 78 -24.69 -11.84 11.87
C THR A 78 -23.95 -12.44 13.06
N VAL A 79 -23.02 -11.67 13.64
CA VAL A 79 -22.26 -12.08 14.84
C VAL A 79 -23.24 -12.31 16.00
N SER A 80 -23.29 -13.53 16.52
CA SER A 80 -24.19 -13.92 17.61
C SER A 80 -23.62 -13.49 18.96
N SER A 81 -23.76 -12.21 19.29
CA SER A 81 -23.20 -11.55 20.50
C SER A 81 -23.77 -12.03 21.85
N THR A 82 -24.74 -12.95 21.87
CA THR A 82 -25.26 -13.54 23.12
C THR A 82 -24.60 -14.89 23.42
N PRO A 83 -23.81 -15.03 24.50
CA PRO A 83 -23.32 -16.34 24.94
C PRO A 83 -24.49 -17.24 25.32
N SER A 84 -24.62 -18.37 24.61
CA SER A 84 -25.55 -19.44 24.99
C SER A 84 -25.14 -20.01 26.36
N ALA A 85 -26.09 -20.55 27.13
CA ALA A 85 -25.86 -21.05 28.50
C ALA A 85 -24.83 -22.20 28.63
N SER A 86 -24.30 -22.70 27.50
CA SER A 86 -23.22 -23.69 27.41
C SER A 86 -21.95 -23.19 26.71
N ASN A 87 -21.86 -21.90 26.38
CA ASN A 87 -20.73 -21.29 25.67
C ASN A 87 -20.20 -20.08 26.46
N ASN A 88 -18.99 -20.18 27.00
CA ASN A 88 -18.28 -19.12 27.71
C ASN A 88 -17.36 -18.26 26.81
N ILE A 89 -17.48 -18.36 25.49
CA ILE A 89 -16.75 -17.52 24.53
C ILE A 89 -17.75 -16.62 23.80
N VAL A 90 -17.51 -15.32 23.90
CA VAL A 90 -18.06 -14.30 23.01
C VAL A 90 -17.13 -14.19 21.82
N ASP A 91 -17.62 -14.57 20.64
CA ASP A 91 -16.89 -14.41 19.39
C ASP A 91 -16.84 -12.92 19.03
N ILE A 92 -15.64 -12.43 18.71
CA ILE A 92 -15.38 -11.01 18.44
C ILE A 92 -15.15 -10.70 16.95
N GLY A 93 -15.16 -11.71 16.07
CA GLY A 93 -14.70 -11.59 14.69
C GLY A 93 -13.18 -11.77 14.58
N GLY A 94 -12.60 -11.33 13.47
CA GLY A 94 -11.15 -11.43 13.23
C GLY A 94 -10.32 -10.63 14.23
N TYR A 95 -9.08 -11.02 14.43
CA TYR A 95 -8.10 -10.33 15.28
C TYR A 95 -7.47 -9.15 14.54
N VAL A 96 -7.20 -9.31 13.24
CA VAL A 96 -6.48 -8.34 12.40
C VAL A 96 -7.04 -8.31 10.97
N ASN A 97 -6.96 -7.16 10.29
CA ASN A 97 -7.22 -6.97 8.86
C ASN A 97 -6.19 -5.97 8.32
N ILE A 98 -5.53 -6.29 7.21
CA ILE A 98 -4.60 -5.45 6.48
C ILE A 98 -5.22 -5.14 5.11
N GLU A 99 -5.51 -3.87 4.88
CA GLU A 99 -5.96 -3.40 3.57
C GLU A 99 -4.82 -2.66 2.87
N GLY A 100 -4.21 -3.34 1.89
CA GLY A 100 -3.21 -2.78 0.99
C GLY A 100 -3.81 -1.69 0.11
N LEU A 101 -3.26 -0.48 0.21
CA LEU A 101 -3.70 0.67 -0.58
C LEU A 101 -2.78 0.85 -1.80
N PRO A 102 -3.26 1.46 -2.90
CA PRO A 102 -2.41 1.77 -4.05
C PRO A 102 -1.21 2.64 -3.64
N ALA A 103 -0.01 2.26 -4.11
CA ALA A 103 1.22 2.96 -3.82
C ALA A 103 1.25 4.32 -4.54
N THR A 104 1.76 5.35 -3.86
CA THR A 104 1.80 6.73 -4.32
C THR A 104 3.21 7.20 -4.64
N LEU A 105 3.32 8.29 -5.40
CA LEU A 105 4.53 9.10 -5.40
C LEU A 105 4.78 9.62 -3.99
N SER A 106 6.02 9.53 -3.49
CA SER A 106 6.37 10.07 -2.18
C SER A 106 6.17 11.59 -2.11
N ALA A 107 5.96 12.11 -0.90
CA ALA A 107 5.68 13.54 -0.69
C ALA A 107 6.80 14.50 -1.13
N ASP A 108 8.04 14.01 -1.28
CA ASP A 108 9.18 14.75 -1.82
C ASP A 108 9.37 14.59 -3.34
N GLY A 109 8.58 13.72 -3.98
CA GLY A 109 8.62 13.42 -5.41
C GLY A 109 9.76 12.50 -5.86
N THR A 110 10.56 11.93 -4.96
CA THR A 110 11.78 11.16 -5.33
C THR A 110 11.66 9.64 -5.25
N GLY A 111 10.56 9.13 -4.68
CA GLY A 111 10.36 7.72 -4.39
C GLY A 111 8.91 7.28 -4.47
N VAL A 112 8.64 6.11 -3.89
CA VAL A 112 7.32 5.48 -3.83
C VAL A 112 6.97 5.23 -2.37
N THR A 113 5.74 5.56 -1.99
CA THR A 113 5.17 5.24 -0.69
C THR A 113 4.11 4.15 -0.85
N TYR A 114 4.44 2.94 -0.38
CA TYR A 114 3.50 1.84 -0.20
C TYR A 114 2.71 2.07 1.08
N ARG A 115 1.42 1.73 1.08
CA ARG A 115 0.48 2.14 2.13
C ARG A 115 -0.45 0.99 2.51
N PHE A 116 -0.75 0.86 3.80
CA PHE A 116 -1.62 -0.18 4.33
C PHE A 116 -2.46 0.40 5.48
N THR A 117 -3.77 0.16 5.48
CA THR A 117 -4.57 0.28 6.70
C THR A 117 -4.47 -1.04 7.45
N VAL A 118 -4.04 -1.02 8.72
CA VAL A 118 -4.00 -2.21 9.57
C VAL A 118 -4.95 -1.99 10.75
N ALA A 119 -6.06 -2.72 10.76
CA ALA A 119 -6.99 -2.80 11.88
C ALA A 119 -6.67 -4.03 12.72
N TYR A 120 -6.72 -3.92 14.05
CA TYR A 120 -6.55 -5.07 14.95
C TYR A 120 -7.34 -4.90 16.24
N GLN A 121 -7.64 -5.97 16.97
CA GLN A 121 -8.37 -5.90 18.24
C GLN A 121 -7.85 -6.81 19.34
N ARG A 122 -8.06 -6.39 20.59
CA ARG A 122 -7.62 -7.09 21.81
C ARG A 122 -8.47 -8.32 22.15
N LEU A 123 -7.80 -9.45 22.38
CA LEU A 123 -8.37 -10.65 23.01
C LEU A 123 -8.23 -10.53 24.53
N HIS A 124 -9.31 -10.76 25.28
CA HIS A 124 -9.25 -10.73 26.74
C HIS A 124 -10.25 -11.69 27.42
N SER A 125 -9.96 -12.03 28.67
CA SER A 125 -10.87 -12.75 29.56
C SER A 125 -11.57 -11.79 30.52
N SER A 126 -12.76 -12.17 31.02
CA SER A 126 -13.58 -11.35 31.93
C SER A 126 -12.96 -11.08 33.30
N ASP A 127 -11.92 -11.84 33.65
CA ASP A 127 -11.10 -11.67 34.85
C ASP A 127 -9.72 -11.05 34.56
N GLU A 128 -9.45 -10.69 33.30
CA GLU A 128 -8.16 -10.19 32.79
C GLU A 128 -6.95 -11.13 33.03
N GLY A 129 -7.21 -12.40 33.43
CA GLY A 129 -6.19 -13.41 33.69
C GLY A 129 -5.60 -14.09 32.45
N GLN A 130 -6.14 -13.79 31.26
CA GLN A 130 -5.60 -14.22 29.97
C GLN A 130 -5.94 -13.20 28.88
N THR A 131 -4.92 -12.73 28.18
CA THR A 131 -5.06 -11.69 27.16
C THR A 131 -4.12 -11.93 25.98
N VAL A 132 -4.45 -11.32 24.84
CA VAL A 132 -3.54 -11.06 23.72
C VAL A 132 -3.83 -9.62 23.31
N SER A 133 -2.81 -8.77 23.42
CA SER A 133 -2.99 -7.33 23.68
C SER A 133 -2.06 -6.49 22.79
N ASP A 134 -1.66 -7.08 21.67
CA ASP A 134 -0.50 -6.71 20.89
C ASP A 134 -0.71 -7.05 19.41
N LEU A 135 0.01 -6.35 18.53
CA LEU A 135 0.08 -6.69 17.12
C LEU A 135 1.52 -6.51 16.65
N LEU A 136 2.12 -7.59 16.18
CA LEU A 136 3.42 -7.60 15.53
C LEU A 136 3.22 -7.40 14.03
N ILE A 137 3.60 -6.23 13.54
CA ILE A 137 3.67 -5.89 12.11
C ILE A 137 5.09 -6.16 11.59
N ARG A 138 5.19 -6.81 10.43
CA ARG A 138 6.45 -7.03 9.70
C ARG A 138 6.37 -6.46 8.29
N VAL A 139 7.45 -5.80 7.89
CA VAL A 139 7.67 -5.32 6.52
C VAL A 139 9.03 -5.79 6.00
N PRO A 140 9.21 -6.02 4.69
CA PRO A 140 10.49 -6.41 4.12
C PRO A 140 11.64 -5.45 4.48
N ASN A 141 12.81 -5.98 4.85
CA ASN A 141 13.96 -5.15 5.23
C ASN A 141 14.66 -4.54 4.00
N ILE A 142 14.04 -3.53 3.42
CA ILE A 142 14.56 -2.82 2.24
C ILE A 142 15.52 -1.70 2.67
N ALA A 143 16.71 -1.67 2.05
CA ALA A 143 17.69 -0.62 2.27
C ALA A 143 17.12 0.77 1.93
N ASN A 144 17.38 1.75 2.78
CA ASN A 144 16.83 3.12 2.70
C ASN A 144 15.30 3.23 2.82
N ALA A 145 14.60 2.17 3.26
CA ALA A 145 13.18 2.26 3.56
C ALA A 145 12.92 3.07 4.84
N ASP A 146 12.13 4.13 4.70
CA ASP A 146 11.54 4.91 5.78
C ASP A 146 10.14 4.36 6.06
N VAL A 147 9.89 3.95 7.31
CA VAL A 147 8.62 3.32 7.73
C VAL A 147 7.95 4.23 8.73
N LYS A 148 6.75 4.70 8.40
CA LYS A 148 5.95 5.58 9.26
C LYS A 148 4.65 4.90 9.65
N PHE A 149 4.17 5.29 10.83
CA PHE A 149 2.92 4.83 11.40
C PHE A 149 2.10 6.03 11.85
N THR A 150 0.81 6.03 11.51
CA THR A 150 -0.16 7.03 11.96
C THR A 150 -1.34 6.29 12.57
N LEU A 151 -1.69 6.60 13.82
CA LEU A 151 -2.90 6.09 14.44
C LEU A 151 -4.10 6.79 13.78
N ILE A 152 -4.99 5.99 13.17
CA ILE A 152 -6.16 6.46 12.42
C ILE A 152 -7.49 6.09 13.08
N GLY A 153 -7.51 5.06 13.93
CA GLY A 153 -8.70 4.65 14.69
C GLY A 153 -8.34 4.25 16.12
N THR A 154 -9.08 4.78 17.10
CA THR A 154 -8.96 4.43 18.53
C THR A 154 -10.32 4.46 19.21
N ARG A 155 -10.41 4.25 20.54
CA ARG A 155 -11.67 4.33 21.29
C ARG A 155 -11.76 5.57 22.18
N ASP A 156 -12.99 5.97 22.48
CA ASP A 156 -13.29 6.90 23.58
C ASP A 156 -13.29 6.16 24.93
N ALA A 157 -13.45 6.90 26.04
CA ALA A 157 -13.52 6.33 27.38
C ALA A 157 -14.70 5.38 27.64
N ASN A 158 -15.64 5.24 26.68
CA ASN A 158 -16.79 4.33 26.74
C ASN A 158 -16.63 3.12 25.79
N GLY A 159 -15.55 3.04 25.00
CA GLY A 159 -15.34 1.99 23.98
C GLY A 159 -15.93 2.29 22.59
N ASN A 160 -16.50 3.48 22.37
CA ASN A 160 -17.00 3.89 21.05
C ASN A 160 -15.82 4.12 20.09
N PRO A 161 -15.94 3.79 18.79
CA PRO A 161 -14.90 4.09 17.80
C PRO A 161 -14.78 5.60 17.58
N VAL A 162 -13.54 6.08 17.47
CA VAL A 162 -13.19 7.47 17.16
C VAL A 162 -12.09 7.47 16.10
N GLU A 163 -12.39 8.10 14.96
CA GLU A 163 -11.39 8.40 13.94
C GLU A 163 -10.42 9.48 14.45
N VAL A 164 -9.13 9.27 14.18
CA VAL A 164 -8.04 10.16 14.59
C VAL A 164 -7.03 10.30 13.46
N ASN A 165 -6.07 11.20 13.60
CA ASN A 165 -4.93 11.31 12.70
C ASN A 165 -3.73 11.75 13.54
N ALA A 166 -3.11 10.78 14.21
CA ALA A 166 -2.06 11.01 15.19
C ALA A 166 -0.77 10.28 14.76
N PRO A 167 0.27 11.03 14.29
CA PRO A 167 1.57 10.45 13.97
C PRO A 167 2.17 9.72 15.18
N MET A 168 2.64 8.49 14.96
CA MET A 168 3.17 7.64 16.02
C MET A 168 4.70 7.76 16.11
N SER A 169 5.25 7.61 17.31
CA SER A 169 6.71 7.62 17.53
C SER A 169 7.24 6.18 17.60
N VAL A 170 8.21 5.85 16.75
CA VAL A 170 8.93 4.56 16.83
C VAL A 170 9.97 4.63 17.96
N VAL A 171 10.02 3.59 18.80
CA VAL A 171 10.98 3.43 19.92
C VAL A 171 11.55 2.02 19.88
N ASP A 172 12.85 1.83 20.14
CA ASP A 172 13.44 0.49 20.22
C ASP A 172 12.92 -0.28 21.44
N TYR A 173 12.70 -1.60 21.31
CA TYR A 173 12.26 -2.44 22.44
C TYR A 173 13.18 -2.33 23.67
N ASN A 174 14.49 -2.28 23.47
CA ASN A 174 15.45 -2.21 24.58
C ASN A 174 15.38 -0.84 25.27
N ASP A 175 15.29 0.25 24.50
CA ASP A 175 15.08 1.60 25.04
C ASP A 175 13.73 1.72 25.77
N ALA A 176 12.69 1.05 25.26
CA ALA A 176 11.36 1.03 25.86
C ALA A 176 11.35 0.27 27.19
N ILE A 177 11.91 -0.95 27.24
CA ILE A 177 11.92 -1.76 28.47
C ILE A 177 12.82 -1.19 29.57
N GLU A 178 13.93 -0.54 29.24
CA GLU A 178 14.80 0.12 30.24
C GLU A 178 14.07 1.21 31.04
N ASN A 179 13.06 1.84 30.43
CA ASN A 179 12.28 2.92 31.04
C ASN A 179 10.88 2.48 31.51
N TYR A 180 10.48 1.23 31.24
CA TYR A 180 9.10 0.79 31.44
C TYR A 180 8.72 0.65 32.92
N THR A 181 7.68 1.38 33.33
CA THR A 181 7.18 1.37 34.73
C THR A 181 6.18 0.26 35.02
N GLY A 182 5.67 -0.44 34.00
CA GLY A 182 4.54 -1.37 34.11
C GLY A 182 3.16 -0.73 33.83
N ASP A 183 3.11 0.60 33.65
CA ASP A 183 1.89 1.35 33.32
C ASP A 183 1.51 1.25 31.84
N ASP A 184 0.41 1.91 31.44
CA ASP A 184 -0.11 1.98 30.06
C ASP A 184 0.69 2.94 29.13
N GLU A 185 1.97 3.22 29.42
CA GLU A 185 2.75 4.25 28.70
C GLU A 185 2.82 4.02 27.18
N TYR A 186 3.08 2.78 26.77
CA TYR A 186 3.24 2.37 25.37
C TYR A 186 1.96 1.80 24.75
N GLY A 187 0.84 1.81 25.48
CA GLY A 187 -0.46 1.39 24.98
C GLY A 187 -1.07 2.43 24.05
N ILE A 188 -1.77 1.99 22.99
CA ILE A 188 -2.52 2.89 22.10
C ILE A 188 -3.38 3.84 22.96
N PRO A 189 -3.26 5.17 22.78
CA PRO A 189 -4.02 6.14 23.56
C PRO A 189 -5.50 6.16 23.16
N THR A 190 -6.40 6.36 24.13
CA THR A 190 -7.81 6.72 23.84
C THR A 190 -7.86 8.10 23.14
N ALA A 191 -9.01 8.45 22.58
CA ALA A 191 -9.25 9.78 22.01
C ALA A 191 -9.00 10.91 23.04
N GLU A 192 -9.42 10.71 24.30
CA GLU A 192 -9.14 11.65 25.39
C GLU A 192 -7.67 11.62 25.81
N GLY A 193 -7.01 10.46 25.75
CA GLY A 193 -5.57 10.33 25.96
C GLY A 193 -4.80 11.21 24.99
N LEU A 194 -5.09 11.11 23.69
CA LEU A 194 -4.53 11.97 22.63
C LEU A 194 -4.82 13.45 22.89
N ALA A 195 -6.07 13.81 23.20
CA ALA A 195 -6.46 15.19 23.50
C ALA A 195 -5.74 15.79 24.73
N ASN A 196 -5.37 14.94 25.69
CA ASN A 196 -4.56 15.31 26.86
C ASN A 196 -3.04 15.20 26.63
N GLY A 197 -2.60 14.88 25.41
CA GLY A 197 -1.19 14.84 25.02
C GLY A 197 -0.46 13.51 25.25
N LYS A 198 -1.17 12.41 25.55
CA LYS A 198 -0.58 11.06 25.49
C LYS A 198 -0.16 10.78 24.04
N LYS A 199 1.09 10.37 23.85
CA LYS A 199 1.62 10.02 22.53
C LYS A 199 1.20 8.59 22.14
N ALA A 200 1.07 8.36 20.84
CA ALA A 200 0.97 7.03 20.28
C ALA A 200 2.38 6.52 19.92
N TYR A 201 2.66 5.26 20.22
CA TYR A 201 3.98 4.64 20.07
C TYR A 201 3.91 3.35 19.26
N VAL A 202 5.01 3.03 18.59
CA VAL A 202 5.26 1.74 17.94
C VAL A 202 6.63 1.26 18.42
N ILE A 203 6.73 -0.01 18.82
CA ILE A 203 7.97 -0.56 19.38
C ILE A 203 8.70 -1.37 18.32
N SER A 204 9.86 -0.93 17.85
CA SER A 204 10.64 -1.70 16.87
C SER A 204 11.39 -2.85 17.54
N GLY A 205 11.39 -4.02 16.88
CA GLY A 205 11.86 -5.27 17.47
C GLY A 205 10.78 -5.98 18.29
N ASN A 206 11.21 -6.77 19.29
CA ASN A 206 10.38 -7.70 20.06
C ASN A 206 9.62 -8.72 19.21
N ASP A 207 10.34 -9.32 18.27
CA ASP A 207 9.89 -10.41 17.42
C ASP A 207 10.39 -11.75 18.01
N TYR A 208 9.54 -12.78 18.05
CA TYR A 208 9.99 -14.13 18.41
C TYR A 208 10.97 -14.72 17.40
N LEU A 209 10.85 -14.30 16.13
CA LEU A 209 11.78 -14.73 15.08
C LEU A 209 13.20 -14.27 15.40
N GLN A 210 14.10 -15.25 15.38
CA GLN A 210 15.54 -15.02 15.33
C GLN A 210 16.00 -14.80 13.89
N ASP A 211 15.25 -14.01 13.13
CA ASP A 211 15.53 -13.74 11.72
C ASP A 211 16.85 -12.97 11.57
N SER A 212 17.55 -13.18 10.46
CA SER A 212 18.88 -12.60 10.21
C SER A 212 18.82 -11.15 9.69
N GLY A 213 17.81 -10.38 10.09
CA GLY A 213 17.46 -9.07 9.56
C GLY A 213 16.76 -9.16 8.20
N LYS A 214 15.84 -10.11 8.01
CA LYS A 214 15.09 -10.31 6.76
C LYS A 214 13.87 -9.38 6.68
N VAL A 215 13.14 -9.23 7.78
CA VAL A 215 12.09 -8.22 7.95
C VAL A 215 12.54 -7.13 8.93
N LYS A 216 11.73 -6.07 9.01
CA LYS A 216 11.70 -5.15 10.15
C LYS A 216 10.39 -5.38 10.91
N SER A 217 10.49 -5.59 12.22
CA SER A 217 9.38 -5.85 13.12
C SER A 217 8.98 -4.63 13.94
N TYR A 218 7.68 -4.47 14.14
CA TYR A 218 7.04 -3.32 14.77
C TYR A 218 5.84 -3.79 15.60
N ASN A 219 5.97 -3.76 16.92
CA ASN A 219 4.92 -4.11 17.86
C ASN A 219 4.05 -2.90 18.22
N LEU A 220 2.73 -3.09 18.16
CA LEU A 220 1.72 -2.23 18.75
C LEU A 220 1.19 -2.90 20.03
N TYR A 221 0.79 -2.12 21.03
CA TYR A 221 0.23 -2.65 22.28
C TYR A 221 -1.03 -1.89 22.67
N THR A 222 -2.00 -2.58 23.25
CA THR A 222 -3.29 -1.98 23.64
C THR A 222 -3.83 -2.60 24.93
N THR A 223 -4.29 -1.75 25.84
CA THR A 223 -5.14 -2.12 26.99
C THR A 223 -6.62 -1.87 26.70
N GLN A 224 -6.94 -1.30 25.52
CA GLN A 224 -8.30 -0.99 25.10
C GLN A 224 -8.96 -2.20 24.45
N ASN A 225 -10.25 -2.39 24.73
CA ASN A 225 -11.07 -3.42 24.08
C ASN A 225 -11.61 -2.95 22.72
N HIS A 226 -12.09 -3.91 21.92
CA HIS A 226 -12.48 -3.72 20.51
C HIS A 226 -11.28 -3.33 19.63
N SER A 227 -11.53 -3.02 18.35
CA SER A 227 -10.46 -2.72 17.39
C SER A 227 -9.86 -1.32 17.53
N GLN A 228 -8.61 -1.19 17.10
CA GLN A 228 -7.92 0.06 16.78
C GLN A 228 -7.35 -0.04 15.37
N ALA A 229 -6.87 1.06 14.79
CA ALA A 229 -6.32 1.05 13.44
C ALA A 229 -5.15 2.02 13.23
N VAL A 230 -4.16 1.57 12.46
CA VAL A 230 -3.01 2.37 12.04
C VAL A 230 -2.90 2.39 10.52
N LEU A 231 -2.48 3.53 9.96
CA LEU A 231 -1.93 3.62 8.62
C LEU A 231 -0.43 3.34 8.71
N VAL A 232 0.04 2.36 7.94
CA VAL A 232 1.47 2.04 7.77
C VAL A 232 1.92 2.54 6.40
N GLU A 233 3.00 3.31 6.37
CA GLU A 233 3.57 3.87 5.14
C GLU A 233 5.03 3.46 5.01
N VAL A 234 5.38 2.72 3.96
CA VAL A 234 6.74 2.30 3.63
C VAL A 234 7.21 3.08 2.42
N THR A 235 8.11 4.04 2.62
CA THR A 235 8.66 4.88 1.54
C THR A 235 10.05 4.41 1.14
N ILE A 236 10.25 4.15 -0.17
CA ILE A 236 11.54 3.72 -0.74
C ILE A 236 11.90 4.51 -2.02
N PRO A 237 13.21 4.65 -2.35
CA PRO A 237 13.65 5.32 -3.57
C PRO A 237 13.11 4.67 -4.85
N MET A 238 12.80 5.50 -5.86
CA MET A 238 12.20 5.06 -7.14
C MET A 238 12.98 3.95 -7.85
N ASP A 239 14.32 4.03 -7.82
CA ASP A 239 15.20 3.05 -8.47
C ASP A 239 15.12 1.65 -7.86
N GLN A 240 14.74 1.55 -6.59
CA GLN A 240 14.44 0.28 -5.92
C GLN A 240 12.98 -0.12 -6.19
N ALA A 241 12.04 0.82 -5.98
CA ALA A 241 10.60 0.60 -6.05
C ALA A 241 10.12 0.04 -7.39
N LYS A 242 10.68 0.49 -8.51
CA LYS A 242 10.31 0.03 -9.86
C LYS A 242 10.51 -1.48 -10.13
N ASN A 243 11.17 -2.21 -9.22
CA ASN A 243 11.35 -3.65 -9.28
C ASN A 243 10.47 -4.41 -8.26
N ILE A 244 9.58 -3.71 -7.54
CA ILE A 244 8.72 -4.24 -6.49
C ILE A 244 7.27 -3.87 -6.87
N LYS A 245 6.61 -4.73 -7.66
CA LYS A 245 5.20 -4.49 -8.05
C LYS A 245 4.26 -4.61 -6.85
N TYR A 246 4.58 -5.52 -5.93
CA TYR A 246 3.83 -5.80 -4.72
C TYR A 246 4.77 -5.73 -3.52
N LEU A 247 4.51 -4.79 -2.60
CA LEU A 247 5.14 -4.82 -1.28
C LEU A 247 4.16 -5.51 -0.31
N PRO A 248 4.53 -6.64 0.32
CA PRO A 248 3.70 -7.28 1.33
C PRO A 248 3.84 -6.59 2.69
N LEU A 249 2.81 -6.73 3.51
CA LEU A 249 2.85 -6.51 4.96
C LEU A 249 2.24 -7.74 5.64
N ASP A 250 2.86 -8.17 6.73
CA ASP A 250 2.35 -9.22 7.62
C ASP A 250 2.02 -8.60 8.96
N ALA A 251 0.89 -8.97 9.56
CA ALA A 251 0.54 -8.53 10.90
C ALA A 251 -0.17 -9.66 11.65
N ARG A 252 0.28 -9.94 12.87
CA ARG A 252 -0.30 -11.02 13.68
C ARG A 252 -0.19 -10.78 15.17
N ALA A 253 -1.01 -11.49 15.93
CA ALA A 253 -0.88 -11.60 17.37
C ALA A 253 0.44 -12.28 17.73
N GLU A 254 1.21 -11.74 18.69
CA GLU A 254 2.49 -12.34 19.11
C GLU A 254 2.44 -12.83 20.57
N TRP A 255 1.89 -12.07 21.52
CA TRP A 255 2.08 -12.35 22.96
C TRP A 255 0.81 -12.65 23.74
N LYS A 256 0.63 -13.93 24.10
CA LYS A 256 -0.35 -14.31 25.12
C LYS A 256 0.18 -14.01 26.52
N ALA A 257 -0.48 -13.10 27.23
CA ALA A 257 -0.17 -12.74 28.61
C ALA A 257 -1.15 -13.34 29.64
N SER A 258 -0.87 -13.12 30.94
CA SER A 258 -1.70 -13.55 32.08
C SER A 258 -2.19 -12.37 32.94
N ASP A 259 -2.24 -11.19 32.35
CA ASP A 259 -2.75 -9.93 32.92
C ASP A 259 -3.34 -9.06 31.80
N GLY A 260 -4.17 -8.08 32.17
CA GLY A 260 -4.72 -7.09 31.23
C GLY A 260 -4.21 -5.67 31.35
N SER A 261 -3.27 -5.39 32.26
CA SER A 261 -2.86 -4.01 32.60
C SER A 261 -1.57 -3.55 31.95
N SER A 262 -0.65 -4.46 31.63
CA SER A 262 0.64 -4.10 31.04
C SER A 262 0.57 -3.96 29.52
N THR A 263 1.45 -3.14 28.96
CA THR A 263 1.53 -2.85 27.52
C THR A 263 2.71 -3.55 26.89
N ILE A 264 3.94 -3.38 27.38
CA ILE A 264 5.07 -4.13 26.83
C ILE A 264 4.92 -5.61 27.20
N ARG A 265 4.97 -6.48 26.18
CA ARG A 265 4.84 -7.93 26.30
C ARG A 265 6.14 -8.63 25.91
N GLY A 266 6.31 -9.87 26.36
CA GLY A 266 7.51 -10.67 26.12
C GLY A 266 7.75 -11.72 27.22
N TYR A 267 8.71 -12.62 26.99
CA TYR A 267 9.10 -13.64 27.98
C TYR A 267 9.52 -13.05 29.34
N GLU A 268 10.12 -11.86 29.32
CA GLU A 268 10.56 -11.14 30.53
C GLU A 268 9.38 -10.75 31.44
N PHE A 269 8.18 -10.64 30.87
CA PHE A 269 6.91 -10.41 31.56
C PHE A 269 6.09 -11.69 31.76
N GLY A 270 6.67 -12.87 31.51
CA GLY A 270 5.98 -14.16 31.62
C GLY A 270 4.92 -14.40 30.54
N CYS A 271 5.00 -13.69 29.41
CA CYS A 271 4.15 -13.95 28.26
C CYS A 271 4.63 -15.21 27.51
N GLN A 272 3.72 -15.85 26.78
CA GLN A 272 4.03 -16.91 25.82
C GLN A 272 3.90 -16.35 24.40
N SER A 273 4.90 -16.59 23.56
CA SER A 273 4.80 -16.29 22.13
C SER A 273 3.80 -17.25 21.47
N LEU A 274 2.92 -16.71 20.64
CA LEU A 274 2.00 -17.49 19.82
C LEU A 274 2.72 -18.08 18.59
N GLU A 275 3.86 -17.52 18.17
CA GLU A 275 4.66 -18.06 17.07
C GLU A 275 5.52 -19.29 17.46
N GLU A 276 5.50 -19.70 18.73
CA GLU A 276 5.89 -21.06 19.12
C GLU A 276 5.03 -22.14 18.42
N TYR A 277 3.82 -21.80 17.95
CA TYR A 277 2.92 -22.71 17.27
C TYR A 277 3.13 -22.64 15.74
N THR A 278 3.47 -23.77 15.12
CA THR A 278 3.84 -23.85 13.68
C THR A 278 2.73 -23.48 12.69
N ASN A 279 1.47 -23.48 13.13
CA ASN A 279 0.33 -22.95 12.36
C ASN A 279 0.10 -21.44 12.55
N HIS A 280 0.78 -20.82 13.52
CA HIS A 280 0.72 -19.37 13.77
C HIS A 280 2.00 -18.63 13.40
N SER A 281 3.15 -19.33 13.32
CA SER A 281 4.40 -18.68 12.92
C SER A 281 4.31 -18.12 11.51
N VAL A 282 4.93 -16.98 11.24
CA VAL A 282 5.06 -16.44 9.87
C VAL A 282 6.01 -17.27 8.99
N THR A 283 6.76 -18.22 9.57
CA THR A 283 7.79 -19.02 8.87
C THR A 283 7.22 -20.15 8.02
N MET A 284 7.81 -20.37 6.84
CA MET A 284 7.47 -21.49 5.97
C MET A 284 7.98 -22.80 6.56
N SER A 285 7.09 -23.75 6.82
CA SER A 285 7.43 -25.11 7.32
C SER A 285 8.24 -25.14 8.63
N GLY A 286 8.20 -24.08 9.43
CA GLY A 286 8.98 -23.96 10.67
C GLY A 286 10.48 -23.70 10.48
N ASP A 287 10.92 -23.32 9.27
CA ASP A 287 12.27 -22.84 9.02
C ASP A 287 12.39 -21.37 9.45
N LEU A 288 13.04 -21.14 10.59
CA LEU A 288 13.14 -19.83 11.25
C LEU A 288 13.77 -18.71 10.40
N GLU A 289 14.47 -19.05 9.31
CA GLU A 289 15.04 -18.06 8.39
C GLU A 289 14.20 -17.84 7.11
N ASN A 290 13.17 -18.65 6.87
CA ASN A 290 12.37 -18.62 5.66
C ASN A 290 10.97 -18.03 5.91
N VAL A 291 10.85 -16.72 5.71
CA VAL A 291 9.57 -15.98 5.76
C VAL A 291 9.02 -15.67 4.36
N GLY A 292 9.40 -16.46 3.35
CA GLY A 292 8.87 -16.37 1.98
C GLY A 292 8.99 -14.98 1.37
N GLY A 293 7.90 -14.51 0.76
CA GLY A 293 7.79 -13.22 0.06
C GLY A 293 8.05 -11.98 0.92
N LEU A 294 8.00 -12.09 2.25
CA LEU A 294 8.39 -11.01 3.16
C LEU A 294 9.92 -10.79 3.16
N SER A 295 10.71 -11.82 2.85
CA SER A 295 12.17 -11.75 2.72
C SER A 295 12.65 -11.57 1.27
N ASP A 296 11.87 -12.05 0.31
CA ASP A 296 12.12 -11.89 -1.12
C ASP A 296 10.83 -11.54 -1.87
N VAL A 297 10.58 -10.24 -1.99
CA VAL A 297 9.38 -9.69 -2.66
C VAL A 297 9.28 -10.07 -4.14
N SER A 298 10.36 -10.57 -4.77
CA SER A 298 10.31 -11.04 -6.16
C SER A 298 9.55 -12.36 -6.34
N LEU A 299 9.28 -13.08 -5.24
CA LEU A 299 8.44 -14.28 -5.22
C LEU A 299 6.95 -13.97 -5.38
N ILE A 300 6.53 -12.72 -5.14
CA ILE A 300 5.13 -12.31 -5.18
C ILE A 300 4.78 -11.89 -6.61
N THR A 301 4.08 -12.78 -7.31
CA THR A 301 3.63 -12.55 -8.69
C THR A 301 2.12 -12.32 -8.76
N ASP A 302 1.61 -12.00 -9.95
CA ASP A 302 0.17 -11.80 -10.19
C ASP A 302 -0.71 -13.04 -9.84
N GLU A 303 -0.13 -14.22 -9.57
CA GLU A 303 -0.88 -15.38 -9.06
C GLU A 303 -1.24 -15.31 -7.56
N TYR A 304 -0.61 -14.38 -6.82
CA TYR A 304 -0.90 -14.11 -5.41
C TYR A 304 -1.95 -13.03 -5.23
N VAL A 305 -2.24 -12.25 -6.28
CA VAL A 305 -2.94 -10.97 -6.18
C VAL A 305 -4.14 -10.92 -7.10
N ASN A 306 -5.30 -10.56 -6.57
CA ASN A 306 -6.51 -10.28 -7.33
C ASN A 306 -7.06 -8.91 -6.95
N ASN A 307 -7.41 -8.07 -7.93
CA ASN A 307 -7.88 -6.69 -7.72
C ASN A 307 -7.02 -5.85 -6.76
N GLY A 308 -5.70 -6.07 -6.74
CA GLY A 308 -4.75 -5.34 -5.91
C GLY A 308 -4.48 -5.96 -4.54
N HIS A 309 -5.21 -7.00 -4.13
CA HIS A 309 -5.12 -7.63 -2.80
C HIS A 309 -4.69 -9.10 -2.87
N LEU A 310 -4.08 -9.62 -1.79
CA LEU A 310 -3.71 -11.02 -1.68
C LEU A 310 -4.94 -11.95 -1.72
N ILE A 311 -4.75 -13.14 -2.30
CA ILE A 311 -5.73 -14.25 -2.27
C ILE A 311 -5.17 -15.51 -1.59
N LYS A 312 -3.92 -15.46 -1.12
CA LYS A 312 -3.20 -16.51 -0.40
C LYS A 312 -1.98 -15.89 0.28
N SER A 313 -1.54 -16.46 1.39
CA SER A 313 -0.33 -16.02 2.10
C SER A 313 0.92 -16.04 1.21
N VAL A 314 1.81 -15.08 1.45
CA VAL A 314 3.14 -14.97 0.85
C VAL A 314 4.24 -15.63 1.70
N SER A 315 3.91 -16.17 2.87
CA SER A 315 4.85 -16.87 3.78
C SER A 315 4.30 -18.23 4.24
N ASN A 316 3.90 -18.40 5.51
CA ASN A 316 3.33 -19.66 5.99
C ASN A 316 1.97 -19.91 5.31
N PRO A 317 1.78 -21.02 4.57
CA PRO A 317 0.52 -21.31 3.90
C PRO A 317 -0.68 -21.55 4.84
N ASN A 318 -0.44 -21.64 6.16
CA ASN A 318 -1.49 -21.68 7.19
C ASN A 318 -1.86 -20.29 7.72
N THR A 319 -1.27 -19.21 7.20
CA THR A 319 -1.80 -17.86 7.37
C THR A 319 -2.87 -17.62 6.31
N TYR A 320 -4.08 -17.32 6.76
CA TYR A 320 -5.21 -17.03 5.90
C TYR A 320 -5.28 -15.54 5.57
N ILE A 321 -6.29 -15.16 4.79
CA ILE A 321 -6.47 -13.77 4.33
C ILE A 321 -7.84 -13.29 4.80
N THR A 322 -7.82 -12.23 5.59
CA THR A 322 -9.02 -11.55 6.05
C THR A 322 -9.61 -10.70 4.91
N PRO A 323 -10.93 -10.76 4.67
CA PRO A 323 -11.53 -10.07 3.52
C PRO A 323 -11.71 -8.58 3.79
N ASN A 324 -11.01 -7.75 3.01
CA ASN A 324 -11.11 -6.29 3.06
C ASN A 324 -12.57 -5.81 3.00
N ASN A 325 -12.92 -4.89 3.91
CA ASN A 325 -14.27 -4.37 4.09
C ASN A 325 -14.32 -2.83 4.15
N GLY A 326 -13.18 -2.13 4.24
CA GLY A 326 -13.09 -0.68 4.37
C GLY A 326 -13.57 -0.15 5.73
N ASP A 327 -13.76 -1.01 6.73
CA ASP A 327 -14.28 -0.67 8.06
C ASP A 327 -13.41 -1.26 9.17
N TRP A 328 -12.52 -0.44 9.70
CA TRP A 328 -11.66 -0.81 10.81
C TRP A 328 -12.41 -1.10 12.12
N THR A 329 -13.67 -0.67 12.26
CA THR A 329 -14.43 -0.79 13.51
C THR A 329 -14.97 -2.20 13.76
N ASN A 330 -15.03 -3.03 12.70
CA ASN A 330 -15.47 -4.42 12.71
C ASN A 330 -14.58 -5.27 11.79
N ILE A 331 -13.75 -6.13 12.37
CA ILE A 331 -12.84 -7.02 11.63
C ILE A 331 -13.58 -8.32 11.25
N PRO A 332 -13.69 -8.67 9.97
CA PRO A 332 -14.32 -9.93 9.55
C PRO A 332 -13.42 -11.13 9.87
N ASN A 333 -13.98 -12.34 9.83
CA ASN A 333 -13.17 -13.57 9.88
C ASN A 333 -12.55 -13.84 8.50
N ASP A 334 -11.45 -14.59 8.49
CA ASP A 334 -10.76 -15.10 7.31
C ASP A 334 -11.66 -15.71 6.23
N THR A 335 -11.19 -15.59 4.99
CA THR A 335 -11.72 -16.39 3.87
C THR A 335 -10.94 -17.70 3.69
N ASN A 336 -11.65 -18.75 3.26
CA ASN A 336 -11.08 -20.05 2.88
C ASN A 336 -10.29 -20.76 4.00
N ILE A 337 -10.55 -20.43 5.27
CA ILE A 337 -9.92 -21.05 6.44
C ILE A 337 -10.17 -22.56 6.50
N ASP A 338 -9.12 -23.36 6.71
CA ASP A 338 -9.23 -24.80 6.95
C ASP A 338 -9.13 -25.09 8.45
N GLU A 339 -10.22 -25.61 9.02
CA GLU A 339 -10.37 -25.91 10.44
C GLU A 339 -9.33 -26.90 11.02
N ASN A 340 -8.60 -27.60 10.15
CA ASN A 340 -7.58 -28.58 10.53
C ASN A 340 -6.17 -27.99 10.64
N THR A 341 -5.91 -26.87 9.98
CA THR A 341 -4.56 -26.28 9.84
C THR A 341 -4.42 -24.91 10.47
N PHE A 342 -5.48 -24.10 10.56
CA PHE A 342 -5.43 -22.75 11.14
C PHE A 342 -5.06 -22.72 12.63
N PHE A 343 -4.62 -21.57 13.14
CA PHE A 343 -4.32 -21.35 14.55
C PHE A 343 -5.60 -21.12 15.39
N ALA A 344 -6.25 -22.23 15.75
CA ALA A 344 -7.49 -22.23 16.54
C ALA A 344 -7.26 -21.87 18.04
N TYR A 345 -6.96 -20.60 18.37
CA TYR A 345 -6.64 -20.14 19.74
C TYR A 345 -7.58 -20.70 20.82
N ALA A 346 -8.89 -20.59 20.61
CA ALA A 346 -9.91 -21.04 21.57
C ALA A 346 -9.84 -22.55 21.89
N LYS A 347 -9.40 -23.36 20.91
CA LYS A 347 -9.21 -24.82 21.00
C LYS A 347 -7.85 -25.15 21.61
N ILE A 348 -6.79 -24.47 21.16
CA ILE A 348 -5.40 -24.65 21.61
C ILE A 348 -5.27 -24.37 23.12
N PHE A 349 -5.83 -23.25 23.61
CA PHE A 349 -5.81 -22.90 25.02
C PHE A 349 -7.00 -23.46 25.82
N THR A 350 -7.82 -24.33 25.22
CA THR A 350 -8.92 -25.05 25.88
C THR A 350 -9.92 -24.16 26.64
N LEU A 351 -10.18 -22.94 26.16
CA LEU A 351 -10.92 -21.90 26.90
C LEU A 351 -12.30 -22.36 27.41
N ARG A 352 -12.92 -23.29 26.68
CA ARG A 352 -14.22 -23.91 27.02
C ARG A 352 -14.21 -24.77 28.29
N ALA A 353 -13.04 -25.17 28.78
CA ALA A 353 -12.89 -25.94 30.01
C ALA A 353 -13.15 -25.10 31.27
N ASN A 354 -12.95 -23.78 31.22
CA ASN A 354 -13.15 -22.88 32.35
C ASN A 354 -14.45 -22.06 32.19
N SER A 355 -15.59 -22.72 32.41
CA SER A 355 -16.92 -22.09 32.27
C SER A 355 -17.23 -20.98 33.28
N ALA A 356 -16.32 -20.69 34.23
CA ALA A 356 -16.44 -19.58 35.17
C ALA A 356 -15.91 -18.25 34.59
N VAL A 357 -15.09 -18.31 33.53
CA VAL A 357 -14.49 -17.16 32.86
C VAL A 357 -15.13 -17.01 31.49
N THR A 358 -15.56 -15.79 31.16
CA THR A 358 -15.99 -15.43 29.79
C THR A 358 -14.78 -14.95 29.01
N TYR A 359 -14.57 -15.48 27.81
CA TYR A 359 -13.49 -15.05 26.93
C TYR A 359 -14.07 -14.29 25.73
N TYR A 360 -13.44 -13.17 25.39
CA TYR A 360 -13.72 -12.38 24.18
C TYR A 360 -12.60 -12.69 23.19
N ALA A 361 -12.86 -13.60 22.27
CA ALA A 361 -11.84 -14.23 21.44
C ALA A 361 -12.40 -14.74 20.11
N PRO A 362 -11.62 -14.71 19.01
CA PRO A 362 -12.01 -15.31 17.75
C PRO A 362 -12.27 -16.82 17.90
N VAL A 363 -13.25 -17.31 17.13
CA VAL A 363 -13.57 -18.75 17.06
C VAL A 363 -13.17 -19.39 15.72
N SER A 364 -13.15 -18.61 14.63
CA SER A 364 -12.90 -19.07 13.25
C SER A 364 -11.99 -18.08 12.52
N GLU A 365 -10.81 -17.86 13.08
CA GLU A 365 -9.79 -16.90 12.69
C GLU A 365 -8.44 -17.43 13.23
N ASP A 366 -7.35 -17.29 12.47
CA ASP A 366 -5.99 -17.71 12.82
C ASP A 366 -5.17 -16.66 13.59
N MET A 367 -5.67 -15.43 13.73
CA MET A 367 -5.04 -14.31 14.44
C MET A 367 -3.84 -13.67 13.73
N ALA A 368 -3.75 -13.86 12.41
CA ALA A 368 -2.77 -13.29 11.50
C ALA A 368 -3.47 -12.82 10.21
N ASP A 369 -2.85 -11.88 9.50
CA ASP A 369 -3.31 -11.50 8.16
C ASP A 369 -2.14 -11.00 7.31
N GLN A 370 -2.33 -10.99 5.99
CA GLN A 370 -1.37 -10.49 5.01
C GLN A 370 -2.09 -9.79 3.86
N ASP A 371 -1.56 -8.63 3.43
CA ASP A 371 -1.95 -8.03 2.15
C ASP A 371 -0.76 -7.33 1.46
N VAL A 372 -0.95 -6.87 0.23
CA VAL A 372 0.05 -6.18 -0.58
C VAL A 372 -0.40 -4.77 -0.96
N SER A 373 0.53 -3.81 -0.86
CA SER A 373 0.38 -2.51 -1.51
C SER A 373 0.94 -2.62 -2.93
N GLN A 374 0.08 -2.41 -3.93
CA GLN A 374 0.46 -2.51 -5.35
C GLN A 374 1.03 -1.19 -5.88
N LEU A 375 2.17 -1.28 -6.56
CA LEU A 375 2.73 -0.20 -7.37
C LEU A 375 2.38 -0.41 -8.84
N GLN A 376 1.62 0.54 -9.38
CA GLN A 376 1.44 0.71 -10.82
C GLN A 376 2.22 1.95 -11.29
N LEU A 377 2.95 1.81 -12.40
CA LEU A 377 3.79 2.86 -12.97
C LEU A 377 3.27 3.28 -14.34
N GLY A 378 3.26 4.59 -14.61
CA GLY A 378 2.88 5.17 -15.89
C GLY A 378 3.88 6.22 -16.35
N SER A 379 3.93 6.43 -17.67
CA SER A 379 4.64 7.54 -18.31
C SER A 379 3.83 8.10 -19.48
N VAL A 380 4.16 9.31 -19.92
CA VAL A 380 3.53 9.94 -21.09
C VAL A 380 4.60 10.44 -22.04
N VAL A 381 4.47 10.06 -23.31
CA VAL A 381 5.39 10.44 -24.37
C VAL A 381 4.62 11.01 -25.56
N VAL A 382 5.26 11.97 -26.25
CA VAL A 382 4.68 12.71 -27.36
C VAL A 382 5.43 12.39 -28.64
N ASP A 383 4.72 11.81 -29.61
CA ASP A 383 5.24 11.46 -30.93
C ASP A 383 4.74 12.47 -31.99
N TYR A 384 5.58 12.72 -33.00
CA TYR A 384 5.33 13.76 -34.02
C TYR A 384 5.39 13.13 -35.41
N VAL A 385 4.25 13.10 -36.12
CA VAL A 385 4.15 12.39 -37.40
C VAL A 385 3.56 13.23 -38.53
N ILE A 386 3.88 12.89 -39.78
CA ILE A 386 3.19 13.42 -40.96
C ILE A 386 1.76 12.87 -40.99
N ALA A 387 0.78 13.77 -41.08
CA ALA A 387 -0.64 13.45 -41.14
C ALA A 387 -0.96 12.47 -42.27
N GLY A 388 -1.61 11.35 -41.95
CA GLY A 388 -1.96 10.29 -42.90
C GLY A 388 -0.81 9.40 -43.40
N GLU A 389 0.46 9.69 -43.07
CA GLU A 389 1.62 8.85 -43.41
C GLU A 389 2.22 8.12 -42.20
N GLY A 390 2.12 8.69 -41.00
CA GLY A 390 2.73 8.13 -39.78
C GLY A 390 4.26 8.29 -39.69
N THR A 391 4.90 8.88 -40.70
CA THR A 391 6.34 9.16 -40.73
C THR A 391 6.74 10.10 -39.60
N SER A 392 7.64 9.68 -38.69
CA SER A 392 8.13 10.53 -37.60
C SER A 392 9.02 11.69 -38.12
N ILE A 393 8.75 12.91 -37.65
CA ILE A 393 9.44 14.15 -38.08
C ILE A 393 10.23 14.87 -36.98
N LYS A 394 10.09 14.43 -35.73
CA LYS A 394 10.81 14.95 -34.56
C LYS A 394 10.93 13.80 -33.56
N ALA A 395 12.03 13.76 -32.81
CA ALA A 395 12.23 12.77 -31.76
C ALA A 395 11.10 12.86 -30.72
N THR A 396 10.67 11.69 -30.22
CA THR A 396 9.69 11.57 -29.15
C THR A 396 10.10 12.42 -27.95
N TYR A 397 9.15 13.19 -27.41
CA TYR A 397 9.34 14.01 -26.22
C TYR A 397 8.77 13.28 -25.01
N ILE A 398 9.43 13.40 -23.85
CA ILE A 398 8.93 12.85 -22.59
C ILE A 398 8.21 13.98 -21.86
N ASP A 399 6.89 13.88 -21.81
CA ASP A 399 6.01 14.76 -21.04
C ASP A 399 6.10 14.37 -19.56
N THR A 400 5.68 13.14 -19.25
CA THR A 400 5.67 12.60 -17.90
C THR A 400 6.68 11.45 -17.80
N ASN A 401 7.74 11.66 -17.02
CA ASN A 401 8.69 10.61 -16.65
C ASN A 401 7.99 9.45 -15.92
N LEU A 402 8.53 8.24 -16.02
CA LEU A 402 7.98 7.05 -15.36
C LEU A 402 7.82 7.27 -13.85
N ARG A 403 6.59 7.18 -13.35
CA ARG A 403 6.22 7.47 -11.96
C ARG A 403 4.97 6.68 -11.53
N PRO A 404 4.63 6.63 -10.23
CA PRO A 404 3.41 6.00 -9.76
C PRO A 404 2.18 6.68 -10.35
N LEU A 405 1.14 5.90 -10.62
CA LEU A 405 -0.13 6.44 -11.12
C LEU A 405 -0.75 7.45 -10.15
N TYR A 406 -0.59 7.24 -8.86
CA TYR A 406 -1.16 8.09 -7.81
C TYR A 406 -0.16 9.14 -7.32
N ASN A 407 -0.67 10.36 -7.12
CA ASN A 407 0.01 11.47 -6.47
C ASN A 407 0.16 11.22 -4.95
N ALA A 408 0.94 12.06 -4.25
CA ALA A 408 1.20 11.91 -2.82
C ALA A 408 -0.06 12.07 -1.93
N ASP A 409 -1.09 12.75 -2.43
CA ASP A 409 -2.43 12.87 -1.81
C ASP A 409 -3.33 11.64 -2.05
N GLY A 410 -2.91 10.71 -2.91
CA GLY A 410 -3.69 9.54 -3.33
C GLY A 410 -4.61 9.77 -4.52
N GLU A 411 -4.64 10.97 -5.14
CA GLU A 411 -5.40 11.19 -6.38
C GLU A 411 -4.67 10.62 -7.60
N LEU A 412 -5.42 10.16 -8.60
CA LEU A 412 -4.84 9.66 -9.86
C LEU A 412 -4.22 10.83 -10.64
N ALA A 413 -2.97 10.69 -11.05
CA ALA A 413 -2.22 11.74 -11.72
C ALA A 413 -2.84 12.14 -13.06
N ALA A 414 -2.92 13.44 -13.33
CA ALA A 414 -3.27 13.97 -14.65
C ALA A 414 -2.00 14.27 -15.48
N TYR A 415 -2.14 14.28 -16.80
CA TYR A 415 -1.13 14.72 -17.76
C TYR A 415 -1.73 15.69 -18.79
N ASN A 416 -0.89 16.49 -19.44
CA ASN A 416 -1.30 17.48 -20.43
C ASN A 416 -0.18 17.78 -21.42
N THR A 417 -0.14 17.07 -22.54
CA THR A 417 0.91 17.19 -23.56
C THR A 417 0.75 18.41 -24.47
N ALA A 418 0.09 19.46 -23.99
CA ALA A 418 -0.26 20.66 -24.75
C ALA A 418 -0.20 21.94 -23.89
N GLU A 419 0.40 21.90 -22.69
CA GLU A 419 0.63 23.11 -21.90
C GLU A 419 1.80 23.95 -22.42
N ASP A 420 2.76 23.34 -23.09
CA ASP A 420 3.94 24.04 -23.58
C ASP A 420 4.17 23.92 -25.11
N GLY A 421 4.95 24.86 -25.64
CA GLY A 421 5.27 24.94 -27.07
C GLY A 421 6.39 23.98 -27.53
N ASN A 422 7.00 23.23 -26.61
CA ASN A 422 7.98 22.19 -26.88
C ASN A 422 7.30 20.83 -27.08
N GLU A 423 6.21 20.57 -26.37
CA GLU A 423 5.31 19.40 -26.50
C GLU A 423 4.42 19.51 -27.73
N ALA A 424 3.78 20.66 -27.95
CA ALA A 424 2.87 20.92 -29.07
C ALA A 424 3.35 22.09 -29.96
N PRO A 425 4.57 22.00 -30.56
CA PRO A 425 5.10 23.06 -31.41
C PRO A 425 4.19 23.26 -32.62
N GLN A 426 3.83 24.51 -32.91
CA GLN A 426 2.92 24.85 -34.00
C GLN A 426 3.52 24.61 -35.39
N SER A 427 4.85 24.53 -35.48
CA SER A 427 5.60 24.28 -36.71
C SER A 427 6.86 23.44 -36.43
N ILE A 428 7.16 22.49 -37.31
CA ILE A 428 8.37 21.63 -37.28
C ILE A 428 9.05 21.69 -38.65
N THR A 429 10.36 21.92 -38.67
CA THR A 429 11.18 21.80 -39.90
C THR A 429 11.77 20.40 -40.01
N TYR A 430 11.41 19.67 -41.07
CA TYR A 430 11.90 18.32 -41.35
C TYR A 430 12.23 18.17 -42.84
N ASP A 431 13.38 17.58 -43.18
CA ASP A 431 13.89 17.45 -44.56
C ASP A 431 13.86 18.80 -45.35
N GLY A 432 14.21 19.90 -44.67
CA GLY A 432 14.20 21.25 -45.25
C GLY A 432 12.82 21.82 -45.59
N LYS A 433 11.73 21.12 -45.24
CA LYS A 433 10.35 21.57 -45.39
C LYS A 433 9.77 21.94 -44.03
N GLU A 434 8.86 22.90 -44.02
CA GLU A 434 8.10 23.29 -42.84
C GLU A 434 6.77 22.52 -42.80
N TYR A 435 6.40 21.98 -41.64
CA TYR A 435 5.13 21.32 -41.40
C TYR A 435 4.41 21.97 -40.22
N THR A 436 3.13 22.30 -40.39
CA THR A 436 2.28 22.92 -39.35
C THR A 436 1.46 21.87 -38.61
N LEU A 437 1.28 22.07 -37.29
CA LEU A 437 0.44 21.21 -36.45
C LEU A 437 -1.02 21.19 -36.97
N VAL A 438 -1.57 19.99 -37.13
CA VAL A 438 -2.99 19.75 -37.46
C VAL A 438 -3.80 19.52 -36.19
N GLY A 439 -3.25 18.73 -35.27
CA GLY A 439 -3.88 18.33 -34.01
C GLY A 439 -3.41 16.94 -33.56
N THR A 440 -4.09 16.37 -32.57
CA THR A 440 -3.83 15.00 -32.09
C THR A 440 -4.41 13.97 -33.09
N SER A 441 -3.71 12.86 -33.32
CA SER A 441 -4.14 11.79 -34.22
C SER A 441 -5.41 11.09 -33.71
N ALA A 442 -6.26 10.62 -34.63
CA ALA A 442 -7.52 9.95 -34.29
C ALA A 442 -7.35 8.57 -33.62
N ILE A 443 -6.15 7.99 -33.66
CA ILE A 443 -5.79 6.71 -33.02
C ILE A 443 -4.87 6.87 -31.80
N SER A 444 -4.66 8.11 -31.36
CA SER A 444 -3.80 8.48 -30.23
C SER A 444 -4.54 8.41 -28.89
N ALA A 445 -3.78 8.36 -27.78
CA ALA A 445 -4.30 8.83 -26.50
C ALA A 445 -4.67 10.33 -26.60
N PRO A 446 -5.64 10.84 -25.82
CA PRO A 446 -5.98 12.26 -25.80
C PRO A 446 -4.80 13.11 -25.28
N ALA A 447 -4.70 14.37 -25.73
CA ALA A 447 -3.63 15.28 -25.30
C ALA A 447 -3.69 15.66 -23.81
N THR A 448 -4.86 15.52 -23.18
CA THR A 448 -5.03 15.61 -21.72
C THR A 448 -5.73 14.36 -21.22
N GLY A 449 -5.36 13.88 -20.03
CA GLY A 449 -5.93 12.67 -19.48
C GLY A 449 -5.45 12.35 -18.07
N LEU A 450 -5.81 11.17 -17.60
CA LEU A 450 -5.28 10.58 -16.38
C LEU A 450 -4.21 9.54 -16.77
N LEU A 451 -3.18 9.40 -15.94
CA LEU A 451 -2.06 8.50 -16.15
C LEU A 451 -2.54 7.04 -16.05
N ALA A 452 -2.19 6.23 -17.05
CA ALA A 452 -2.47 4.80 -17.10
C ALA A 452 -1.19 3.99 -16.92
N GLU A 453 -1.32 2.70 -16.58
CA GLU A 453 -0.17 1.79 -16.42
C GLU A 453 0.56 1.59 -17.76
N GLY A 454 1.89 1.70 -17.74
CA GLY A 454 2.74 1.66 -18.93
C GLY A 454 2.94 3.02 -19.61
N ALA A 455 3.37 2.98 -20.87
CA ALA A 455 3.65 4.19 -21.66
C ALA A 455 2.39 4.64 -22.42
N THR A 456 1.90 5.84 -22.09
CA THR A 456 0.84 6.52 -22.83
C THR A 456 1.45 7.31 -23.98
N HIS A 457 1.02 7.02 -25.22
CA HIS A 457 1.50 7.71 -26.42
C HIS A 457 0.48 8.74 -26.92
N VAL A 458 0.85 10.01 -26.88
CA VAL A 458 0.11 11.09 -27.57
C VAL A 458 0.81 11.40 -28.89
N VAL A 459 0.10 11.26 -30.00
CA VAL A 459 0.62 11.47 -31.35
C VAL A 459 0.06 12.77 -31.92
N PHE A 460 0.92 13.75 -32.18
CA PHE A 460 0.55 14.96 -32.93
C PHE A 460 0.82 14.80 -34.42
N GLU A 461 -0.17 15.13 -35.24
CA GLU A 461 -0.10 15.10 -36.69
C GLU A 461 0.24 16.47 -37.28
N TYR A 462 1.10 16.45 -38.29
CA TYR A 462 1.63 17.64 -38.97
C TYR A 462 1.43 17.55 -40.48
N ALA A 463 0.99 18.65 -41.10
CA ALA A 463 0.80 18.77 -42.54
C ALA A 463 1.81 19.75 -43.14
N LEU A 464 2.24 19.49 -44.38
CA LEU A 464 3.17 20.37 -45.09
C LEU A 464 2.62 21.80 -45.15
N ALA A 465 3.42 22.77 -44.70
CA ALA A 465 3.01 24.17 -44.63
C ALA A 465 2.64 24.71 -46.03
N ALA A 466 1.52 25.44 -46.12
CA ALA A 466 1.10 26.05 -47.36
C ALA A 466 2.15 27.06 -47.85
N THR A 467 2.64 26.88 -49.08
CA THR A 467 3.60 27.82 -49.67
C THR A 467 2.97 29.22 -49.73
N PRO A 468 3.62 30.27 -49.19
CA PRO A 468 3.03 31.61 -49.18
C PRO A 468 2.76 32.05 -50.62
N THR A 469 1.49 32.31 -50.91
CA THR A 469 1.10 32.87 -52.21
C THR A 469 1.78 34.24 -52.33
N PRO A 470 2.58 34.51 -53.39
CA PRO A 470 3.28 35.77 -53.50
C PRO A 470 2.27 36.92 -53.49
N ALA A 471 2.48 37.86 -52.57
CA ALA A 471 1.60 39.03 -52.44
C ALA A 471 1.50 39.74 -53.80
N PRO A 472 0.30 40.19 -54.22
CA PRO A 472 0.15 40.86 -55.51
C PRO A 472 1.07 42.07 -55.55
N THR A 473 1.99 42.09 -56.51
CA THR A 473 2.95 43.17 -56.70
C THR A 473 2.21 44.51 -56.70
N PRO A 474 2.56 45.48 -55.83
CA PRO A 474 1.90 46.77 -55.81
C PRO A 474 1.96 47.42 -57.19
N SER A 475 0.83 47.52 -57.86
CA SER A 475 0.74 48.15 -59.18
C SER A 475 1.02 49.64 -59.01
N THR A 476 2.21 50.07 -59.43
CA THR A 476 2.68 51.46 -59.32
C THR A 476 1.64 52.42 -59.90
N PRO A 477 1.03 53.31 -59.09
CA PRO A 477 0.11 54.31 -59.62
C PRO A 477 0.85 55.23 -60.59
N ALA A 478 0.27 55.48 -61.76
CA ALA A 478 0.84 56.39 -62.74
C ALA A 478 0.99 57.79 -62.14
N ALA A 479 2.14 58.43 -62.37
CA ALA A 479 2.49 59.70 -61.75
C ALA A 479 1.54 60.84 -62.17
N SER A 480 0.75 61.35 -61.21
CA SER A 480 0.06 62.63 -61.35
C SER A 480 0.97 63.78 -60.91
N THR A 481 1.08 64.81 -61.75
CA THR A 481 1.91 66.01 -61.53
C THR A 481 1.61 66.75 -60.22
N PRO A 482 2.62 67.37 -59.58
CA PRO A 482 2.48 67.97 -58.25
C PRO A 482 1.69 69.29 -58.29
N LYS A 483 0.86 69.50 -57.25
CA LYS A 483 0.29 70.80 -56.91
C LYS A 483 0.69 71.18 -55.48
N THR A 484 1.22 72.40 -55.34
CA THR A 484 1.85 72.93 -54.13
C THR A 484 0.84 73.39 -53.06
N ALA A 485 1.37 73.61 -51.85
CA ALA A 485 0.74 74.00 -50.58
C ALA A 485 0.23 72.81 -49.72
N ASP A 486 0.43 72.78 -48.39
CA ASP A 486 0.91 73.85 -47.49
C ASP A 486 1.83 73.31 -46.38
N THR A 487 2.68 74.17 -45.81
CA THR A 487 3.68 73.78 -44.79
C THR A 487 3.26 74.23 -43.39
N THR A 488 2.92 73.30 -42.48
CA THR A 488 3.11 73.51 -41.03
C THR A 488 2.97 72.23 -40.18
N ASN A 489 3.80 72.15 -39.13
CA ASN A 489 3.78 71.21 -37.98
C ASN A 489 4.77 70.02 -37.93
N LEU A 490 6.06 70.31 -38.08
CA LEU A 490 7.13 69.43 -37.58
C LEU A 490 7.26 69.46 -36.03
N ALA A 491 6.70 70.48 -35.36
CA ALA A 491 6.80 70.65 -33.90
C ALA A 491 5.94 69.66 -33.09
N GLY A 492 4.80 69.19 -33.63
CA GLY A 492 3.88 68.30 -32.91
C GLY A 492 4.41 66.88 -32.72
N TYR A 493 5.07 66.33 -33.75
CA TYR A 493 5.57 64.94 -33.72
C TYR A 493 6.74 64.73 -32.75
N VAL A 494 7.62 65.73 -32.58
CA VAL A 494 8.77 65.61 -31.67
C VAL A 494 8.33 65.62 -30.20
N ALA A 495 7.29 66.40 -29.85
CA ALA A 495 6.74 66.45 -28.50
C ALA A 495 6.07 65.12 -28.08
N ALA A 496 5.35 64.47 -29.01
CA ALA A 496 4.70 63.18 -28.76
C ALA A 496 5.72 62.05 -28.55
N LEU A 497 6.79 62.01 -29.35
CA LEU A 497 7.82 60.97 -29.25
C LEU A 497 8.63 61.06 -27.94
N LEU A 498 8.89 62.27 -27.46
CA LEU A 498 9.66 62.48 -26.23
C LEU A 498 8.86 62.10 -24.96
N ALA A 499 7.55 62.33 -24.95
CA ALA A 499 6.68 61.96 -23.83
C ALA A 499 6.57 60.42 -23.66
N ALA A 500 6.52 59.67 -24.77
CA ALA A 500 6.45 58.21 -24.74
C ALA A 500 7.72 57.57 -24.14
N PHE A 501 8.91 58.09 -24.46
CA PHE A 501 10.18 57.55 -23.95
C PHE A 501 10.36 57.73 -22.43
N VAL A 502 9.89 58.85 -21.87
CA VAL A 502 10.00 59.10 -20.41
C VAL A 502 9.05 58.18 -19.63
N ALA A 503 7.82 57.97 -20.12
CA ALA A 503 6.85 57.07 -19.48
C ALA A 503 7.32 55.60 -19.43
N PHE A 504 7.95 55.12 -20.52
CA PHE A 504 8.50 53.77 -20.57
C PHE A 504 9.67 53.58 -19.59
N SER A 505 10.54 54.60 -19.48
CA SER A 505 11.71 54.58 -18.59
C SER A 505 11.34 54.52 -17.10
N VAL A 506 10.34 55.30 -16.67
CA VAL A 506 9.88 55.29 -15.26
C VAL A 506 9.21 53.96 -14.89
N THR A 507 8.48 53.35 -15.83
CA THR A 507 7.79 52.07 -15.61
C THR A 507 8.80 50.91 -15.47
N ALA A 508 9.86 50.90 -16.27
CA ALA A 508 10.92 49.89 -16.19
C ALA A 508 11.70 49.96 -14.87
N VAL A 509 12.07 51.17 -14.41
CA VAL A 509 12.82 51.37 -13.15
C VAL A 509 12.01 50.96 -11.91
N ASN A 510 10.70 51.20 -11.91
CA ASN A 510 9.83 50.81 -10.79
C ASN A 510 9.59 49.28 -10.73
N ARG A 511 9.54 48.58 -11.86
CA ARG A 511 9.50 47.10 -11.88
C ARG A 511 10.81 46.49 -11.38
N TYR A 512 11.97 47.02 -11.79
CA TYR A 512 13.27 46.50 -11.34
C TYR A 512 13.47 46.61 -9.82
N LYS A 513 12.95 47.66 -9.18
CA LYS A 513 13.00 47.83 -7.72
C LYS A 513 12.01 46.96 -6.93
N SER A 514 11.01 46.37 -7.58
CA SER A 514 9.99 45.55 -6.91
C SER A 514 10.36 44.07 -6.82
N ASN A 515 11.33 43.61 -7.63
CA ASN A 515 11.81 42.22 -7.67
C ASN A 515 13.10 41.98 -6.85
N GLN A 516 13.39 42.81 -5.85
CA GLN A 516 14.48 42.58 -4.88
C GLN A 516 14.03 42.74 -3.42
N ILE A 517 12.99 42.02 -3.02
CA ILE A 517 12.70 41.70 -1.61
C ILE A 517 12.14 40.26 -1.50
N PHE A 518 12.99 39.26 -1.73
CA PHE A 518 13.40 38.24 -0.74
C PHE A 518 14.40 37.27 -1.38
#